data_AF-A0A9W9BX86-F1
#
_entry.id   AF-A0A9W9BX86-F1
#
_cell.length_a   1.000
_cell.length_b   1.000
_cell.length_c   1.000
_cell.angle_alpha   90.00
_cell.angle_beta   90.00
_cell.angle_gamma   90.00
#
_symmetry.space_group_name_H-M   'P 1'
#
loop_
_entity.id
_entity.type
_entity.pdbx_description
1 polymer ?
#
loop_
_entity_poly.entity_id
_entity_poly.type
_entity_poly.pdbx_seq_one_letter_code
_entity_poly.pdbx_strand_id
1 'polypeptide(L)'
;MKTYNSIFAGGIGSSATTQALLEYPQWYDPIIKYGPSDCTSRIIDIVGKIDTVIRSGDKQAIQKVKDVFGLGALQSLGDFAMTIAFPIGGPMNYPTNTWQELNWNETYSSDDFWNFCSNVTNLDPPRSIGSVDTLLSNYTNGEPWTGLGGYADYIKKVLLPTCESGRIDSTDSGCFGTQNQTFYADATNSASRSYLYSTCSESGAYQVAPKSGPSLISRVLQKDYTQQWCTWAFPAGKHNSIPKSPELHYYNKYGGWNIKAENLALIDGSTDVWLDLCYHSDLAPKPRVSSDKYPSYLIAGAGHHWDSYGIKDVDAEPAYIREAHKWEIRTVTRFLQFWAEKH
;
A
#
# COMPACT_ATOMS: atom_id res chain seq x y z
N MET A 1 -22.10 2.66 13.56
CA MET A 1 -22.32 3.90 14.36
C MET A 1 -23.14 4.96 13.63
N LYS A 2 -22.71 5.56 12.51
CA LYS A 2 -23.45 6.68 11.87
C LYS A 2 -24.91 6.38 11.49
N THR A 3 -25.18 5.20 10.94
CA THR A 3 -26.53 4.82 10.45
C THR A 3 -27.38 4.11 11.50
N TYR A 4 -26.75 3.27 12.31
CA TYR A 4 -27.43 2.33 13.21
C TYR A 4 -26.97 2.50 14.66
N ASN A 5 -26.78 3.75 15.10
CA ASN A 5 -26.19 4.05 16.41
C ASN A 5 -26.98 3.44 17.57
N SER A 6 -28.31 3.35 17.43
CA SER A 6 -29.22 2.84 18.46
C SER A 6 -29.10 1.34 18.72
N ILE A 7 -28.27 0.61 17.96
CA ILE A 7 -28.11 -0.85 18.10
C ILE A 7 -26.81 -1.20 18.85
N PHE A 8 -25.86 -0.27 18.94
CA PHE A 8 -24.52 -0.53 19.48
C PHE A 8 -24.16 0.48 20.57
N ALA A 9 -23.53 0.00 21.65
CA ALA A 9 -23.01 0.87 22.70
C ALA A 9 -21.92 1.82 22.19
N GLY A 10 -21.08 1.34 21.26
CA GLY A 10 -19.90 2.03 20.79
C GLY A 10 -19.23 1.30 19.63
N GLY A 11 -18.28 1.95 18.96
CA GLY A 11 -17.38 1.31 17.99
C GLY A 11 -16.04 2.04 17.90
N ILE A 12 -14.98 1.29 17.59
CA ILE A 12 -13.64 1.82 17.29
C ILE A 12 -13.38 1.58 15.81
N GLY A 13 -13.04 2.63 15.07
CA GLY A 13 -12.46 2.55 13.74
C GLY A 13 -10.95 2.72 13.85
N SER A 14 -10.23 1.59 13.83
CA SER A 14 -8.77 1.54 13.83
C SER A 14 -8.24 1.55 12.39
N SER A 15 -7.40 2.52 12.05
CA SER A 15 -6.94 2.81 10.69
C SER A 15 -8.07 2.73 9.66
N ALA A 16 -9.24 3.27 10.02
CA ALA A 16 -10.44 3.12 9.24
C ALA A 16 -10.41 4.05 8.03
N THR A 17 -10.33 3.47 6.83
CA THR A 17 -10.33 4.18 5.53
C THR A 17 -11.68 4.79 5.21
N THR A 18 -12.02 5.85 5.93
CA THR A 18 -13.33 6.51 5.89
C THR A 18 -13.58 7.32 4.62
N GLN A 19 -12.52 7.73 3.93
CA GLN A 19 -12.55 8.49 2.68
C GLN A 19 -12.25 7.58 1.47
N ALA A 20 -13.13 7.62 0.47
CA ALA A 20 -12.88 7.01 -0.84
C ALA A 20 -12.35 8.04 -1.83
N LEU A 21 -11.21 7.72 -2.45
CA LEU A 21 -10.55 8.45 -3.53
C LEU A 21 -10.31 7.48 -4.68
N LEU A 22 -10.32 7.91 -5.94
CA LEU A 22 -10.06 6.98 -7.06
C LEU A 22 -8.58 6.59 -7.11
N GLU A 23 -7.72 7.61 -7.18
CA GLU A 23 -6.27 7.51 -7.18
C GLU A 23 -5.76 7.75 -5.76
N TYR A 24 -4.81 6.93 -5.31
CA TYR A 24 -4.20 7.04 -3.98
C TYR A 24 -2.67 6.96 -4.04
N PRO A 25 -2.00 8.00 -4.58
CA PRO A 25 -0.54 8.09 -4.56
C PRO A 25 0.04 8.26 -3.15
N GLN A 26 -0.74 8.80 -2.21
CA GLN A 26 -0.30 9.07 -0.83
C GLN A 26 0.02 7.79 -0.05
N TRP A 27 -0.35 6.60 -0.54
CA TRP A 27 0.04 5.32 0.04
C TRP A 27 1.55 5.22 0.29
N TYR A 28 2.36 5.85 -0.57
CA TYR A 28 3.82 5.84 -0.49
C TYR A 28 4.43 6.99 0.32
N ASP A 29 3.66 8.02 0.67
CA ASP A 29 4.16 9.21 1.37
C ASP A 29 4.80 8.90 2.74
N PRO A 30 4.24 8.03 3.62
CA PRO A 30 4.88 7.72 4.89
C PRO A 30 6.21 6.99 4.70
N ILE A 31 6.36 6.16 3.66
CA ILE A 31 7.63 5.48 3.36
C ILE A 31 8.68 6.52 2.97
N ILE A 32 8.34 7.49 2.13
CA ILE A 32 9.24 8.59 1.74
C ILE A 32 9.64 9.42 2.96
N LYS A 33 8.69 9.70 3.85
CA LYS A 33 8.86 10.60 5.00
C LYS A 33 9.61 9.97 6.17
N TYR A 34 9.39 8.68 6.44
CA TYR A 34 9.86 8.02 7.66
C TYR A 34 10.76 6.81 7.41
N GLY A 35 10.84 6.32 6.17
CA GLY A 35 11.76 5.23 5.81
C GLY A 35 13.24 5.66 5.80
N PRO A 36 14.18 4.71 5.68
CA PRO A 36 15.61 5.03 5.63
C PRO A 36 15.92 5.94 4.45
N SER A 37 16.40 7.16 4.74
CA SER A 37 16.52 8.23 3.74
C SER A 37 17.45 7.90 2.57
N ASP A 38 18.47 7.06 2.81
CA ASP A 38 19.39 6.55 1.81
C ASP A 38 18.74 5.49 0.91
N CYS A 39 17.91 4.61 1.48
CA CYS A 39 17.11 3.64 0.73
C CYS A 39 16.08 4.34 -0.16
N THR A 40 15.27 5.22 0.42
CA THR A 40 14.18 5.89 -0.29
C THR A 40 14.72 6.79 -1.40
N SER A 41 15.79 7.56 -1.15
CA SER A 41 16.42 8.40 -2.18
C SER A 41 17.00 7.60 -3.35
N ARG A 42 17.66 6.46 -3.10
CA ARG A 42 18.16 5.56 -4.15
C ARG A 42 17.02 4.98 -4.98
N ILE A 43 15.95 4.51 -4.34
CA ILE A 43 14.77 3.98 -5.06
C ILE A 43 14.14 5.07 -5.93
N ILE A 44 13.92 6.27 -5.39
CA ILE A 44 13.35 7.41 -6.13
C ILE A 44 14.21 7.75 -7.36
N ASP A 45 15.54 7.79 -7.20
CA ASP A 45 16.47 8.09 -8.30
C ASP A 45 16.45 6.98 -9.37
N ILE A 46 16.58 5.71 -8.97
CA ILE A 46 16.53 4.56 -9.87
C ILE A 46 15.20 4.53 -10.64
N VAL A 47 14.07 4.68 -9.95
CA VAL A 47 12.75 4.70 -10.56
C VAL A 47 12.58 5.89 -11.50
N GLY A 48 13.09 7.07 -11.13
CA GLY A 48 13.11 8.23 -12.02
C GLY A 48 13.92 8.01 -13.30
N LYS A 49 15.03 7.28 -13.20
CA LYS A 49 15.86 6.86 -14.34
C LYS A 49 15.15 5.81 -15.20
N ILE A 50 14.47 4.82 -14.59
CA ILE A 50 13.60 3.86 -15.31
C ILE A 50 12.51 4.61 -16.09
N ASP A 51 11.83 5.56 -15.46
CA ASP A 51 10.80 6.39 -16.11
C ASP A 51 11.36 7.19 -17.29
N THR A 52 12.60 7.68 -17.18
CA THR A 52 13.29 8.39 -18.27
C THR A 52 13.55 7.47 -19.45
N VAL A 53 14.03 6.25 -19.20
CA VAL A 53 14.24 5.23 -20.23
C VAL A 53 12.92 4.84 -20.90
N ILE A 54 11.87 4.59 -20.11
CA ILE A 54 10.53 4.26 -20.65
C ILE A 54 10.01 5.41 -21.53
N ARG A 55 10.12 6.65 -21.08
CA ARG A 55 9.64 7.83 -21.82
C ARG A 55 10.38 8.05 -23.14
N SER A 56 11.64 7.62 -23.23
CA SER A 56 12.42 7.71 -24.48
C SER A 56 11.83 6.87 -25.62
N GLY A 57 11.05 5.83 -25.29
CA GLY A 57 10.51 4.87 -26.27
C GLY A 57 11.56 3.92 -26.87
N ASP A 58 12.81 3.95 -26.40
CA ASP A 58 13.85 3.02 -26.84
C ASP A 58 13.55 1.60 -26.33
N LYS A 59 13.01 0.77 -27.20
CA LYS A 59 12.64 -0.62 -26.90
C LYS A 59 13.83 -1.46 -26.44
N GLN A 60 15.03 -1.22 -26.97
CA GLN A 60 16.22 -1.96 -26.57
C GLN A 60 16.68 -1.55 -25.18
N ALA A 61 16.65 -0.25 -24.88
CA ALA A 61 16.96 0.25 -23.55
C ALA A 61 15.97 -0.29 -22.51
N ILE A 62 14.67 -0.19 -22.78
CA ILE A 62 13.59 -0.72 -21.93
C ILE A 62 13.79 -2.22 -21.67
N GLN A 63 14.08 -3.00 -22.72
CA GLN A 63 14.33 -4.43 -22.55
C GLN A 63 15.55 -4.69 -21.66
N LYS A 64 16.65 -3.95 -21.84
CA LYS A 64 17.82 -4.06 -20.96
C LYS A 64 17.50 -3.73 -19.51
N VAL A 65 16.66 -2.72 -19.25
CA VAL A 65 16.20 -2.43 -17.88
C VAL A 65 15.51 -3.65 -17.30
N LYS A 66 14.53 -4.23 -18.00
CA LYS A 66 13.82 -5.42 -17.54
C LYS A 66 14.74 -6.62 -17.31
N ASP A 67 15.71 -6.82 -18.20
CA ASP A 67 16.68 -7.92 -18.12
C ASP A 67 17.59 -7.81 -16.88
N VAL A 68 17.98 -6.60 -16.47
CA VAL A 68 18.77 -6.37 -15.25
C VAL A 68 18.08 -6.97 -14.01
N PHE A 69 16.76 -6.81 -13.92
CA PHE A 69 15.91 -7.36 -12.87
C PHE A 69 15.55 -8.85 -13.07
N GLY A 70 15.91 -9.46 -14.20
CA GLY A 70 15.48 -10.81 -14.57
C GLY A 70 14.00 -10.89 -15.01
N LEU A 71 13.38 -9.75 -15.29
CA LEU A 71 11.97 -9.61 -15.66
C LEU A 71 11.77 -9.40 -17.17
N GLY A 72 12.77 -9.78 -17.97
CA GLY A 72 12.80 -9.57 -19.41
C GLY A 72 11.57 -10.12 -20.15
N ALA A 73 10.98 -11.20 -19.65
CA ALA A 73 9.82 -11.86 -20.25
C ALA A 73 8.53 -11.04 -20.21
N LEU A 74 8.35 -10.13 -19.23
CA LEU A 74 7.10 -9.39 -19.02
C LEU A 74 6.76 -8.46 -20.19
N GLN A 75 5.67 -8.71 -20.92
CA GLN A 75 5.30 -7.82 -22.03
C GLN A 75 4.75 -6.46 -21.56
N SER A 76 4.04 -6.44 -20.43
CA SER A 76 3.45 -5.22 -19.86
C SER A 76 4.47 -4.42 -19.05
N LEU A 77 4.58 -3.12 -19.34
CA LEU A 77 5.34 -2.19 -18.51
C LEU A 77 4.72 -2.01 -17.13
N GLY A 78 3.40 -2.13 -17.02
CA GLY A 78 2.70 -2.09 -15.74
C GLY A 78 3.08 -3.29 -14.86
N ASP A 79 3.15 -4.48 -15.46
CA ASP A 79 3.52 -5.72 -14.75
C ASP A 79 4.98 -5.62 -14.26
N PHE A 80 5.88 -5.13 -15.12
CA PHE A 80 7.27 -4.85 -14.73
C PHE A 80 7.35 -3.85 -13.58
N ALA A 81 6.68 -2.71 -13.70
CA ALA A 81 6.69 -1.65 -12.71
C ALA A 81 6.06 -2.08 -11.37
N MET A 82 4.97 -2.84 -11.41
CA MET A 82 4.33 -3.41 -10.23
C MET A 82 5.26 -4.41 -9.53
N THR A 83 5.92 -5.27 -10.29
CA THR A 83 6.81 -6.30 -9.73
C THR A 83 7.99 -5.69 -9.00
N ILE A 84 8.66 -4.69 -9.58
CA ILE A 84 9.78 -4.03 -8.89
C ILE A 84 9.30 -3.25 -7.66
N ALA A 85 8.03 -2.82 -7.62
CA ALA A 85 7.42 -2.16 -6.46
C ALA A 85 7.03 -3.11 -5.32
N PHE A 86 7.04 -4.44 -5.49
CA PHE A 86 6.63 -5.37 -4.43
C PHE A 86 7.36 -5.20 -3.10
N PRO A 87 8.69 -4.96 -3.04
CA PRO A 87 9.38 -4.80 -1.76
C PRO A 87 8.97 -3.55 -0.97
N ILE A 88 8.37 -2.56 -1.63
CA ILE A 88 7.85 -1.33 -0.99
C ILE A 88 6.33 -1.35 -0.81
N GLY A 89 5.64 -2.31 -1.43
CA GLY A 89 4.18 -2.37 -1.55
C GLY A 89 3.71 -2.07 -2.98
N GLY A 90 3.38 -3.12 -3.73
CA GLY A 90 2.78 -2.99 -5.06
C GLY A 90 1.27 -2.68 -5.01
N PRO A 91 0.66 -2.21 -6.11
CA PRO A 91 -0.79 -2.04 -6.16
C PRO A 91 -1.54 -3.35 -5.85
N MET A 92 -2.59 -3.26 -5.05
CA MET A 92 -3.46 -4.38 -4.62
C MET A 92 -2.78 -5.50 -3.81
N ASN A 93 -1.94 -6.34 -4.43
CA ASN A 93 -1.36 -7.52 -3.81
C ASN A 93 0.14 -7.60 -4.09
N TYR A 94 0.89 -8.07 -3.10
CA TYR A 94 2.33 -8.30 -3.16
C TYR A 94 2.69 -9.55 -2.34
N PRO A 95 3.74 -10.30 -2.72
CA PRO A 95 3.99 -11.65 -2.18
C PRO A 95 4.81 -11.67 -0.87
N THR A 96 5.38 -10.54 -0.44
CA THR A 96 6.24 -10.42 0.74
C THR A 96 5.74 -9.34 1.68
N ASN A 97 6.19 -9.30 2.93
CA ASN A 97 5.83 -8.21 3.82
C ASN A 97 6.55 -6.92 3.41
N THR A 98 5.92 -5.78 3.68
CA THR A 98 6.37 -4.45 3.27
C THR A 98 6.25 -3.47 4.44
N TRP A 99 6.34 -2.17 4.15
CA TRP A 99 6.15 -1.13 5.17
C TRP A 99 4.81 -1.25 5.91
N GLN A 100 3.74 -1.64 5.20
CA GLN A 100 2.40 -1.76 5.78
C GLN A 100 2.37 -2.80 6.91
N GLU A 101 3.11 -3.89 6.77
CA GLU A 101 3.13 -5.04 7.70
C GLU A 101 4.11 -4.86 8.86
N LEU A 102 4.85 -3.74 8.94
CA LEU A 102 5.65 -3.43 10.12
C LEU A 102 4.75 -3.36 11.36
N ASN A 103 5.22 -3.86 12.49
CA ASN A 103 4.48 -3.85 13.75
C ASN A 103 5.40 -3.55 14.95
N TRP A 104 4.82 -2.97 16.01
CA TRP A 104 5.53 -2.76 17.27
C TRP A 104 5.82 -4.06 18.02
N ASN A 105 5.02 -5.09 17.79
CA ASN A 105 5.21 -6.42 18.35
C ASN A 105 5.88 -7.30 17.30
N GLU A 106 7.10 -7.75 17.60
CA GLU A 106 7.94 -8.55 16.71
C GLU A 106 7.26 -9.85 16.25
N THR A 107 6.31 -10.38 17.02
CA THR A 107 5.53 -11.58 16.63
C THR A 107 4.70 -11.35 15.36
N TYR A 108 4.33 -10.10 15.08
CA TYR A 108 3.48 -9.70 13.96
C TYR A 108 4.20 -8.82 12.94
N SER A 109 5.49 -8.54 13.15
CA SER A 109 6.30 -7.72 12.25
C SER A 109 7.10 -8.59 11.28
N SER A 110 7.77 -7.97 10.32
CA SER A 110 8.69 -8.63 9.40
C SER A 110 9.90 -7.75 9.09
N ASP A 111 11.05 -8.39 8.85
CA ASP A 111 12.28 -7.72 8.43
C ASP A 111 12.40 -7.54 6.91
N ASP A 112 11.43 -8.01 6.12
CA ASP A 112 11.50 -8.03 4.65
C ASP A 112 11.82 -6.65 4.04
N PHE A 113 11.15 -5.60 4.51
CA PHE A 113 11.40 -4.22 4.07
C PHE A 113 12.81 -3.74 4.45
N TRP A 114 13.28 -4.07 5.65
CA TRP A 114 14.62 -3.70 6.12
C TRP A 114 15.71 -4.45 5.35
N ASN A 115 15.48 -5.72 5.04
CA ASN A 115 16.36 -6.55 4.23
C ASN A 115 16.45 -6.00 2.80
N PHE A 116 15.33 -5.59 2.22
CA PHE A 116 15.30 -4.93 0.92
C PHE A 116 16.12 -3.64 0.93
N CYS A 117 15.84 -2.74 1.88
CA CYS A 117 16.56 -1.48 1.98
C CYS A 117 18.06 -1.68 2.19
N SER A 118 18.46 -2.61 3.08
CA SER A 118 19.87 -2.94 3.33
C SER A 118 20.57 -3.45 2.07
N ASN A 119 19.85 -4.16 1.18
CA ASN A 119 20.44 -4.62 -0.09
C ASN A 119 20.66 -3.45 -1.06
N VAL A 120 19.69 -2.53 -1.17
CA VAL A 120 19.78 -1.33 -2.03
C VAL A 120 20.85 -0.35 -1.53
N THR A 121 21.03 -0.24 -0.21
CA THR A 121 21.94 0.71 0.42
C THR A 121 23.33 0.15 0.75
N ASN A 122 23.56 -1.14 0.49
CA ASN A 122 24.85 -1.78 0.74
C ASN A 122 26.01 -0.96 0.12
N LEU A 123 26.96 -0.55 0.98
CA LEU A 123 28.09 0.29 0.61
C LEU A 123 29.26 -0.52 0.01
N ASP A 124 29.31 -1.82 0.28
CA ASP A 124 30.32 -2.74 -0.22
C ASP A 124 29.67 -4.01 -0.80
N PRO A 125 28.83 -3.88 -1.85
CA PRO A 125 28.23 -5.04 -2.49
C PRO A 125 29.31 -5.84 -3.22
N PRO A 126 29.16 -7.17 -3.34
CA PRO A 126 30.01 -7.98 -4.20
C PRO A 126 30.17 -7.36 -5.59
N ARG A 127 31.35 -7.46 -6.18
CA ARG A 127 31.67 -6.81 -7.48
C ARG A 127 30.67 -7.13 -8.59
N SER A 128 30.11 -8.35 -8.61
CA SER A 128 29.08 -8.77 -9.57
C SER A 128 27.74 -8.05 -9.42
N ILE A 129 27.45 -7.54 -8.21
CA ILE A 129 26.26 -6.75 -7.90
C ILE A 129 26.58 -5.27 -8.12
N GLY A 130 27.67 -4.76 -7.54
CA GLY A 130 28.02 -3.33 -7.64
C GLY A 130 28.32 -2.86 -9.07
N SER A 131 28.79 -3.74 -9.97
CA SER A 131 29.02 -3.37 -11.38
C SER A 131 27.74 -3.04 -12.14
N VAL A 132 26.58 -3.53 -11.67
CA VAL A 132 25.26 -3.31 -12.30
C VAL A 132 24.87 -1.84 -12.27
N ASP A 133 25.31 -1.08 -11.27
CA ASP A 133 25.01 0.35 -11.09
C ASP A 133 25.41 1.21 -12.30
N THR A 134 26.34 0.75 -13.13
CA THR A 134 26.82 1.50 -14.31
C THR A 134 26.31 0.95 -15.64
N LEU A 135 25.60 -0.19 -15.66
CA LEU A 135 25.20 -0.87 -16.91
C LEU A 135 24.23 -0.06 -17.76
N LEU A 136 23.43 0.81 -17.14
CA LEU A 136 22.40 1.60 -17.81
C LEU A 136 22.75 3.09 -17.90
N SER A 137 23.96 3.48 -17.49
CA SER A 137 24.41 4.88 -17.43
C SER A 137 24.38 5.57 -18.79
N ASN A 138 24.64 4.86 -19.88
CA ASN A 138 24.55 5.39 -21.24
C ASN A 138 23.14 5.88 -21.62
N TYR A 139 22.10 5.40 -20.93
CA TYR A 139 20.72 5.83 -21.14
C TYR A 139 20.31 7.03 -20.27
N THR A 140 21.19 7.47 -19.36
CA THR A 140 20.94 8.55 -18.40
C THR A 140 22.14 9.49 -18.30
N ASN A 141 22.63 9.96 -19.44
CA ASN A 141 23.73 10.95 -19.54
C ASN A 141 25.05 10.54 -18.86
N GLY A 142 25.32 9.24 -18.75
CA GLY A 142 26.54 8.73 -18.11
C GLY A 142 26.44 8.61 -16.58
N GLU A 143 25.31 8.99 -15.97
CA GLU A 143 25.14 8.91 -14.52
C GLU A 143 24.97 7.46 -14.05
N PRO A 144 25.66 7.02 -12.97
CA PRO A 144 25.43 5.73 -12.35
C PRO A 144 24.03 5.67 -11.69
N TRP A 145 23.44 4.48 -11.66
CA TRP A 145 22.18 4.17 -10.99
C TRP A 145 22.54 3.53 -9.64
N THR A 146 23.00 4.35 -8.69
CA THR A 146 23.55 3.86 -7.41
C THR A 146 22.53 3.01 -6.65
N GLY A 147 22.91 1.77 -6.33
CA GLY A 147 22.05 0.78 -5.66
C GLY A 147 21.22 -0.09 -6.61
N LEU A 148 21.28 0.12 -7.93
CA LEU A 148 20.54 -0.69 -8.92
C LEU A 148 20.90 -2.16 -8.82
N GLY A 149 22.18 -2.48 -8.60
CA GLY A 149 22.63 -3.85 -8.41
C GLY A 149 21.95 -4.53 -7.24
N GLY A 150 21.92 -3.88 -6.08
CA GLY A 150 21.26 -4.38 -4.87
C GLY A 150 19.76 -4.52 -5.05
N TYR A 151 19.12 -3.54 -5.69
CA TYR A 151 17.70 -3.63 -6.02
C TYR A 151 17.41 -4.85 -6.91
N ALA A 152 18.11 -4.96 -8.04
CA ALA A 152 17.92 -6.06 -8.97
C ALA A 152 18.25 -7.42 -8.35
N ASP A 153 19.30 -7.50 -7.52
CA ASP A 153 19.68 -8.72 -6.81
C ASP A 153 18.59 -9.18 -5.83
N TYR A 154 17.95 -8.26 -5.11
CA TYR A 154 16.83 -8.59 -4.23
C TYR A 154 15.66 -9.18 -5.01
N ILE A 155 15.26 -8.53 -6.11
CA ILE A 155 14.18 -9.04 -6.99
C ILE A 155 14.50 -10.45 -7.48
N LYS A 156 15.74 -10.68 -7.94
CA LYS A 156 16.17 -11.99 -8.46
C LYS A 156 16.21 -13.09 -7.40
N LYS A 157 16.58 -12.78 -6.15
CA LYS A 157 16.76 -13.78 -5.09
C LYS A 157 15.52 -14.01 -4.25
N VAL A 158 14.69 -12.99 -4.06
CA VAL A 158 13.55 -13.03 -3.15
C VAL A 158 12.24 -13.19 -3.92
N LEU A 159 12.06 -12.42 -5.00
CA LEU A 159 10.80 -12.43 -5.74
C LEU A 159 10.78 -13.49 -6.84
N LEU A 160 11.75 -13.53 -7.76
CA LEU A 160 11.67 -14.47 -8.89
C LEU A 160 11.42 -15.94 -8.49
N PRO A 161 11.98 -16.46 -7.37
CA PRO A 161 11.70 -17.82 -6.92
C PRO A 161 10.25 -18.09 -6.51
N THR A 162 9.44 -17.06 -6.23
CA THR A 162 8.01 -17.25 -5.94
C THR A 162 7.24 -17.75 -7.18
N CYS A 163 7.75 -17.47 -8.38
CA CYS A 163 7.22 -17.98 -9.64
C CYS A 163 7.76 -19.39 -9.92
N GLU A 164 7.25 -20.40 -9.19
CA GLU A 164 7.75 -21.78 -9.28
C GLU A 164 7.62 -22.38 -10.69
N SER A 165 6.64 -21.93 -11.49
CA SER A 165 6.48 -22.39 -12.86
C SER A 165 7.57 -21.89 -13.82
N GLY A 166 8.33 -20.86 -13.42
CA GLY A 166 9.30 -20.17 -14.26
C GLY A 166 8.67 -19.36 -15.40
N ARG A 167 7.34 -19.36 -15.54
CA ARG A 167 6.63 -18.58 -16.56
C ARG A 167 6.39 -17.17 -16.05
N ILE A 168 7.48 -16.39 -16.00
CA ILE A 168 7.52 -15.02 -15.44
C ILE A 168 6.34 -14.16 -15.91
N ASP A 169 6.01 -14.19 -17.21
CA ASP A 169 4.87 -13.48 -17.79
C ASP A 169 3.61 -14.37 -17.87
N SER A 170 3.12 -14.78 -16.71
CA SER A 170 1.88 -15.54 -16.58
C SER A 170 1.17 -15.23 -15.26
N THR A 171 -0.12 -15.58 -15.20
CA THR A 171 -0.96 -15.54 -14.00
C THR A 171 -0.85 -16.81 -13.15
N ASP A 172 0.23 -17.58 -13.30
CA ASP A 172 0.50 -18.70 -12.40
C ASP A 172 0.72 -18.19 -10.97
N SER A 173 0.46 -19.04 -9.98
CA SER A 173 0.73 -18.71 -8.59
C SER A 173 2.17 -18.23 -8.41
N GLY A 174 2.32 -17.02 -7.86
CA GLY A 174 3.62 -16.39 -7.58
C GLY A 174 4.37 -15.82 -8.78
N CYS A 175 3.80 -15.86 -9.99
CA CYS A 175 4.33 -15.20 -11.19
C CYS A 175 3.75 -13.79 -11.36
N PHE A 176 4.28 -13.05 -12.34
CA PHE A 176 4.21 -11.57 -12.35
C PHE A 176 3.34 -11.00 -13.47
N GLY A 177 2.80 -11.85 -14.34
CA GLY A 177 1.93 -11.43 -15.42
C GLY A 177 0.51 -11.16 -14.91
N THR A 178 -0.07 -10.02 -15.27
CA THR A 178 -1.46 -9.65 -14.97
C THR A 178 -2.31 -9.47 -16.23
N GLN A 179 -1.72 -9.55 -17.42
CA GLN A 179 -2.41 -9.30 -18.69
C GLN A 179 -3.19 -10.52 -19.21
N ASN A 180 -4.17 -11.01 -18.44
CA ASN A 180 -4.91 -12.21 -18.79
C ASN A 180 -6.41 -12.09 -18.46
N GLN A 181 -7.22 -11.72 -19.45
CA GLN A 181 -8.66 -11.53 -19.26
C GLN A 181 -9.40 -12.79 -18.77
N THR A 182 -9.03 -13.99 -19.23
CA THR A 182 -9.74 -15.22 -18.82
C THR A 182 -9.46 -15.58 -17.37
N PHE A 183 -8.26 -15.28 -16.87
CA PHE A 183 -7.92 -15.40 -15.45
C PHE A 183 -8.81 -14.51 -14.57
N TYR A 184 -8.93 -13.22 -14.90
CA TYR A 184 -9.78 -12.31 -14.11
C TYR A 184 -11.27 -12.64 -14.21
N ALA A 185 -11.72 -13.18 -15.36
CA ALA A 185 -13.11 -13.58 -15.58
C ALA A 185 -13.53 -14.81 -14.76
N ASP A 186 -12.61 -15.52 -14.11
CA ASP A 186 -12.97 -16.60 -13.18
C ASP A 186 -13.81 -16.04 -12.01
N ALA A 187 -15.03 -16.55 -11.91
CA ALA A 187 -16.01 -16.11 -10.92
C ALA A 187 -15.87 -16.81 -9.56
N THR A 188 -14.90 -17.72 -9.40
CA THR A 188 -14.63 -18.41 -8.14
C THR A 188 -14.42 -17.39 -7.02
N ASN A 189 -15.19 -17.52 -5.94
CA ASN A 189 -15.18 -16.56 -4.86
C ASN A 189 -13.88 -16.68 -4.04
N SER A 190 -13.28 -15.54 -3.73
CA SER A 190 -12.11 -15.43 -2.86
C SER A 190 -12.12 -14.09 -2.13
N ALA A 191 -11.31 -13.99 -1.07
CA ALA A 191 -11.12 -12.72 -0.36
C ALA A 191 -10.59 -11.63 -1.32
N SER A 192 -9.58 -11.96 -2.14
CA SER A 192 -9.02 -11.03 -3.12
C SER A 192 -10.04 -10.59 -4.17
N ARG A 193 -10.90 -11.49 -4.65
CA ARG A 193 -11.97 -11.13 -5.61
C ARG A 193 -13.03 -10.25 -4.96
N SER A 194 -13.40 -10.53 -3.72
CA SER A 194 -14.35 -9.70 -2.95
C SER A 194 -13.80 -8.29 -2.70
N TYR A 195 -12.52 -8.19 -2.33
CA TYR A 195 -11.84 -6.91 -2.15
C TYR A 195 -11.66 -6.14 -3.46
N LEU A 196 -11.33 -6.84 -4.56
CA LEU A 196 -11.31 -6.22 -5.89
C LEU A 196 -12.70 -5.71 -6.26
N TYR A 197 -13.77 -6.44 -5.97
CA TYR A 197 -15.14 -5.98 -6.24
C TYR A 197 -15.44 -4.66 -5.53
N SER A 198 -15.19 -4.55 -4.21
CA SER A 198 -15.44 -3.32 -3.46
C SER A 198 -14.59 -2.15 -3.96
N THR A 199 -13.34 -2.44 -4.35
CA THR A 199 -12.41 -1.48 -4.96
C THR A 199 -12.93 -0.98 -6.30
N CYS A 200 -13.47 -1.87 -7.13
CA CYS A 200 -14.00 -1.58 -8.46
C CYS A 200 -15.39 -0.94 -8.45
N SER A 201 -16.20 -1.15 -7.41
CA SER A 201 -17.58 -0.66 -7.34
C SER A 201 -17.70 0.67 -6.61
N GLU A 202 -17.10 0.81 -5.42
CA GLU A 202 -17.42 1.91 -4.49
C GLU A 202 -16.20 2.53 -3.80
N SER A 203 -15.08 1.82 -3.65
CA SER A 203 -13.98 2.25 -2.77
C SER A 203 -12.86 3.00 -3.52
N GLY A 204 -12.48 2.55 -4.71
CA GLY A 204 -11.31 3.06 -5.41
C GLY A 204 -10.00 2.72 -4.68
N ALA A 205 -9.26 3.74 -4.27
CA ALA A 205 -7.94 3.67 -3.63
C ALA A 205 -6.88 2.97 -4.49
N TYR A 206 -6.88 3.23 -5.80
CA TYR A 206 -5.87 2.67 -6.69
C TYR A 206 -4.50 3.28 -6.35
N GLN A 207 -3.56 2.46 -5.88
CA GLN A 207 -2.18 2.90 -5.66
C GLN A 207 -1.56 3.24 -7.02
N VAL A 208 -1.21 4.50 -7.20
CA VAL A 208 -0.68 5.04 -8.46
C VAL A 208 0.53 5.91 -8.17
N ALA A 209 1.40 6.08 -9.16
CA ALA A 209 2.52 6.98 -9.01
C ALA A 209 2.04 8.45 -9.00
N PRO A 210 2.62 9.33 -8.17
CA PRO A 210 2.31 10.76 -8.20
C PRO A 210 2.65 11.37 -9.57
N LYS A 211 1.82 12.33 -9.99
CA LYS A 211 1.98 13.03 -11.28
C LYS A 211 3.30 13.81 -11.38
N SER A 212 3.81 14.28 -10.26
CA SER A 212 5.03 15.09 -10.15
C SER A 212 5.70 14.89 -8.79
N GLY A 213 6.97 15.24 -8.69
CA GLY A 213 7.75 15.11 -7.45
C GLY A 213 8.39 13.74 -7.27
N PRO A 214 8.93 13.45 -6.08
CA PRO A 214 9.50 12.15 -5.76
C PRO A 214 8.49 11.01 -5.93
N SER A 215 8.93 9.85 -6.39
CA SER A 215 8.07 8.67 -6.57
C SER A 215 8.85 7.40 -6.26
N LEU A 216 8.33 6.55 -5.38
CA LEU A 216 8.90 5.24 -5.09
C LEU A 216 8.51 4.18 -6.13
N ILE A 217 7.50 4.46 -6.96
CA ILE A 217 7.02 3.57 -8.02
C ILE A 217 7.08 4.25 -9.39
N SER A 218 7.21 3.45 -10.46
CA SER A 218 7.30 4.00 -11.82
C SER A 218 6.01 4.67 -12.25
N ARG A 219 6.13 5.78 -12.98
CA ARG A 219 4.99 6.58 -13.47
C ARG A 219 4.09 5.88 -14.47
N VAL A 220 4.48 4.71 -14.99
CA VAL A 220 3.59 3.88 -15.80
C VAL A 220 2.45 3.27 -14.98
N LEU A 221 2.60 3.16 -13.65
CA LEU A 221 1.53 2.73 -12.76
C LEU A 221 0.56 3.88 -12.53
N GLN A 222 -0.48 3.91 -13.36
CA GLN A 222 -1.60 4.85 -13.29
C GLN A 222 -2.90 4.07 -13.16
N LYS A 223 -3.99 4.79 -12.83
CA LYS A 223 -5.30 4.20 -12.56
C LYS A 223 -5.79 3.22 -13.62
N ASP A 224 -5.44 3.44 -14.89
CA ASP A 224 -5.92 2.62 -16.01
C ASP A 224 -5.42 1.17 -15.91
N TYR A 225 -4.23 0.97 -15.32
CA TYR A 225 -3.67 -0.35 -15.07
C TYR A 225 -4.55 -1.16 -14.10
N THR A 226 -4.91 -0.58 -12.95
CA THR A 226 -5.83 -1.23 -11.99
C THR A 226 -7.27 -1.30 -12.52
N GLN A 227 -7.74 -0.27 -13.21
CA GLN A 227 -9.10 -0.21 -13.77
C GLN A 227 -9.34 -1.30 -14.84
N GLN A 228 -8.29 -1.71 -15.55
CA GLN A 228 -8.35 -2.82 -16.50
C GLN A 228 -8.74 -4.13 -15.81
N TRP A 229 -8.15 -4.43 -14.65
CA TRP A 229 -8.49 -5.61 -13.87
C TRP A 229 -9.96 -5.63 -13.46
N CYS A 230 -10.52 -4.48 -13.07
CA CYS A 230 -11.96 -4.36 -12.79
C CYS A 230 -12.82 -4.71 -13.99
N THR A 231 -12.44 -4.22 -15.17
CA THR A 231 -13.19 -4.42 -16.42
C THR A 231 -13.16 -5.89 -16.85
N TRP A 232 -12.03 -6.58 -16.67
CA TRP A 232 -11.90 -8.01 -16.95
C TRP A 232 -12.56 -8.88 -15.89
N ALA A 233 -12.48 -8.49 -14.61
CA ALA A 233 -12.98 -9.30 -13.52
C ALA A 233 -14.50 -9.32 -13.43
N PHE A 234 -15.15 -8.20 -13.73
CA PHE A 234 -16.59 -8.04 -13.54
C PHE A 234 -17.30 -7.52 -14.79
N PRO A 235 -17.27 -8.28 -15.91
CA PRO A 235 -18.07 -7.95 -17.08
C PRO A 235 -19.56 -7.91 -16.72
N ALA A 236 -20.33 -7.12 -17.45
CA ALA A 236 -21.77 -6.99 -17.19
C ALA A 236 -22.47 -8.36 -17.29
N GLY A 237 -23.00 -8.81 -16.15
CA GLY A 237 -23.75 -10.06 -16.05
C GLY A 237 -25.26 -9.82 -16.11
N LYS A 238 -26.03 -10.91 -16.07
CA LYS A 238 -27.50 -10.86 -16.06
C LYS A 238 -28.07 -10.19 -14.79
N HIS A 239 -27.41 -10.39 -13.65
CA HIS A 239 -27.92 -9.99 -12.33
C HIS A 239 -27.09 -8.88 -11.67
N ASN A 240 -25.89 -8.59 -12.19
CA ASN A 240 -24.98 -7.64 -11.61
C ASN A 240 -24.08 -7.01 -12.67
N SER A 241 -23.75 -5.74 -12.49
CA SER A 241 -22.77 -5.01 -13.27
C SER A 241 -22.15 -3.93 -12.39
N ILE A 242 -20.84 -3.78 -12.45
CA ILE A 242 -20.15 -2.66 -11.78
C ILE A 242 -20.16 -1.41 -12.69
N PRO A 243 -20.06 -0.19 -12.12
CA PRO A 243 -19.89 1.03 -12.90
C PRO A 243 -18.55 1.01 -13.67
N LYS A 244 -18.42 1.86 -14.70
CA LYS A 244 -17.18 1.99 -15.51
C LYS A 244 -15.96 2.43 -14.69
N SER A 245 -16.20 3.11 -13.58
CA SER A 245 -15.22 3.52 -12.58
C SER A 245 -15.94 3.56 -11.22
N PRO A 246 -15.25 3.29 -10.10
CA PRO A 246 -15.88 3.21 -8.78
C PRO A 246 -16.73 4.45 -8.44
N GLU A 247 -17.95 4.21 -7.96
CA GLU A 247 -18.88 5.25 -7.53
C GLU A 247 -18.60 5.66 -6.08
N LEU A 248 -17.51 6.41 -5.88
CA LEU A 248 -16.97 6.80 -4.57
C LEU A 248 -17.97 7.49 -3.64
N HIS A 249 -19.01 8.11 -4.19
CA HIS A 249 -20.04 8.81 -3.42
C HIS A 249 -20.82 7.88 -2.48
N TYR A 250 -20.94 6.58 -2.79
CA TYR A 250 -21.60 5.62 -1.91
C TYR A 250 -20.84 5.40 -0.61
N TYR A 251 -19.51 5.46 -0.65
CA TYR A 251 -18.65 5.42 0.52
C TYR A 251 -18.64 6.79 1.24
N ASN A 252 -18.41 7.86 0.47
CA ASN A 252 -18.22 9.20 1.00
C ASN A 252 -19.47 9.81 1.65
N LYS A 253 -20.69 9.34 1.31
CA LYS A 253 -21.94 9.79 1.95
C LYS A 253 -21.94 9.59 3.47
N TYR A 254 -21.15 8.64 3.98
CA TYR A 254 -21.00 8.41 5.41
C TYR A 254 -20.07 9.41 6.11
N GLY A 255 -19.58 10.42 5.40
CA GLY A 255 -18.90 11.59 5.96
C GLY A 255 -17.45 11.72 5.50
N GLY A 256 -16.87 10.70 4.89
CA GLY A 256 -15.47 10.75 4.46
C GLY A 256 -14.55 11.06 5.65
N TRP A 257 -13.57 11.92 5.39
CA TRP A 257 -12.77 12.57 6.42
C TRP A 257 -13.56 13.27 7.53
N ASN A 258 -14.79 13.71 7.29
CA ASN A 258 -15.64 14.38 8.29
C ASN A 258 -16.62 13.41 8.96
N ILE A 259 -16.36 12.10 8.90
CA ILE A 259 -17.17 11.14 9.62
C ILE A 259 -17.23 11.50 11.11
N LYS A 260 -18.45 11.50 11.62
CA LYS A 260 -18.75 11.85 13.01
C LYS A 260 -20.02 11.13 13.40
N ALA A 261 -19.94 10.37 14.48
CA ALA A 261 -21.08 9.71 15.11
C ALA A 261 -20.81 9.68 16.63
N GLU A 262 -21.86 9.80 17.44
CA GLU A 262 -21.70 9.60 18.89
C GLU A 262 -21.20 8.18 19.13
N ASN A 263 -20.30 8.02 20.11
CA ASN A 263 -19.72 6.74 20.48
C ASN A 263 -18.96 6.01 19.35
N LEU A 264 -18.48 6.75 18.35
CA LEU A 264 -17.52 6.28 17.37
C LEU A 264 -16.14 6.85 17.71
N ALA A 265 -15.22 5.99 18.11
CA ALA A 265 -13.82 6.31 18.28
C ALA A 265 -13.07 6.11 16.96
N LEU A 266 -12.15 7.01 16.64
CA LEU A 266 -11.30 6.92 15.45
C LEU A 266 -9.84 6.97 15.87
N ILE A 267 -9.10 5.90 15.61
CA ILE A 267 -7.70 5.77 15.99
C ILE A 267 -6.87 5.39 14.77
N ASP A 268 -5.79 6.13 14.53
CA ASP A 268 -4.94 5.92 13.35
C ASP A 268 -3.46 5.91 13.76
N GLY A 269 -2.62 5.27 12.95
CA GLY A 269 -1.17 5.34 13.04
C GLY A 269 -0.59 6.46 12.18
N SER A 270 0.33 7.27 12.72
CA SER A 270 0.92 8.41 11.99
C SER A 270 1.89 8.05 10.84
N THR A 271 2.29 6.77 10.74
CA THR A 271 3.17 6.25 9.68
C THR A 271 2.47 5.19 8.82
N ASP A 272 1.15 5.03 8.99
CA ASP A 272 0.30 4.12 8.21
C ASP A 272 0.19 4.58 6.76
N VAL A 273 0.42 3.66 5.81
CA VAL A 273 0.20 3.87 4.36
C VAL A 273 -1.25 4.22 4.04
N TRP A 274 -2.20 3.88 4.90
CA TRP A 274 -3.62 4.19 4.74
C TRP A 274 -4.07 5.49 5.39
N LEU A 275 -3.18 6.18 6.13
CA LEU A 275 -3.52 7.37 6.93
C LEU A 275 -4.31 8.42 6.15
N ASP A 276 -3.99 8.64 4.87
CA ASP A 276 -4.62 9.68 4.07
C ASP A 276 -6.02 9.35 3.56
N LEU A 277 -6.48 8.12 3.75
CA LEU A 277 -7.90 7.76 3.64
C LEU A 277 -8.62 7.74 5.00
N CYS A 278 -7.87 7.89 6.10
CA CYS A 278 -8.38 7.81 7.47
C CYS A 278 -8.76 9.17 8.06
N TYR A 279 -9.27 9.17 9.29
CA TYR A 279 -9.73 10.39 9.96
C TYR A 279 -8.62 11.41 10.18
N HIS A 280 -7.42 10.95 10.54
CA HIS A 280 -6.25 11.82 10.80
C HIS A 280 -5.42 12.14 9.55
N SER A 281 -5.96 11.94 8.34
CA SER A 281 -5.33 12.31 7.08
C SER A 281 -4.71 13.72 7.10
N ASP A 282 -3.57 13.87 6.42
CA ASP A 282 -2.94 15.17 6.17
C ASP A 282 -3.70 16.01 5.13
N LEU A 283 -4.52 15.37 4.29
CA LEU A 283 -5.42 15.99 3.31
C LEU A 283 -6.74 16.47 3.92
N ALA A 284 -7.05 16.03 5.12
CA ALA A 284 -8.30 16.35 5.79
C ALA A 284 -8.34 17.79 6.35
N PRO A 285 -9.53 18.38 6.52
CA PRO A 285 -9.67 19.67 7.19
C PRO A 285 -9.10 19.64 8.62
N LYS A 286 -8.23 20.60 8.92
CA LYS A 286 -7.59 20.80 10.24
C LYS A 286 -8.21 22.03 10.94
N PRO A 287 -8.23 22.08 12.29
CA PRO A 287 -7.74 21.08 13.23
C PRO A 287 -8.71 19.90 13.47
N ARG A 288 -8.17 18.74 13.85
CA ARG A 288 -8.96 17.62 14.40
C ARG A 288 -9.07 17.78 15.91
N VAL A 289 -10.29 17.78 16.43
CA VAL A 289 -10.56 18.01 17.85
C VAL A 289 -11.21 16.76 18.45
N SER A 290 -10.47 16.09 19.32
CA SER A 290 -10.95 14.94 20.08
C SER A 290 -11.79 15.39 21.26
N SER A 291 -12.81 14.60 21.61
CA SER A 291 -13.69 14.85 22.76
C SER A 291 -14.25 13.54 23.28
N ASP A 292 -14.79 13.53 24.51
CA ASP A 292 -15.40 12.34 25.08
C ASP A 292 -16.57 11.77 24.26
N LYS A 293 -17.29 12.63 23.52
CA LYS A 293 -18.43 12.26 22.68
C LYS A 293 -18.03 11.84 21.26
N TYR A 294 -16.94 12.40 20.75
CA TYR A 294 -16.36 12.13 19.44
C TYR A 294 -14.85 11.91 19.60
N PRO A 295 -14.45 10.77 20.18
CA PRO A 295 -13.07 10.54 20.53
C PRO A 295 -12.25 10.21 19.28
N SER A 296 -11.07 10.84 19.19
CA SER A 296 -10.06 10.46 18.22
C SER A 296 -8.67 10.42 18.84
N TYR A 297 -7.79 9.57 18.31
CA TYR A 297 -6.41 9.41 18.77
C TYR A 297 -5.47 9.10 17.61
N LEU A 298 -4.32 9.77 17.54
CA LEU A 298 -3.29 9.50 16.54
C LEU A 298 -2.07 8.95 17.26
N ILE A 299 -1.72 7.69 16.98
CA ILE A 299 -0.58 7.04 17.61
C ILE A 299 0.68 7.46 16.85
N ALA A 300 1.54 8.24 17.52
CA ALA A 300 2.80 8.69 16.97
C ALA A 300 3.74 7.50 16.70
N GLY A 301 4.31 7.42 15.50
CA GLY A 301 5.21 6.36 15.06
C GLY A 301 4.54 5.05 14.63
N ALA A 302 3.24 4.88 14.85
CA ALA A 302 2.55 3.63 14.54
C ALA A 302 2.12 3.50 13.08
N GLY A 303 2.19 2.28 12.56
CA GLY A 303 1.71 1.87 11.24
C GLY A 303 0.26 1.38 11.25
N HIS A 304 -0.06 0.47 10.34
CA HIS A 304 -1.43 0.05 10.08
C HIS A 304 -2.08 -0.69 11.27
N HIS A 305 -3.10 -0.07 11.87
CA HIS A 305 -3.89 -0.56 13.02
C HIS A 305 -3.05 -1.23 14.13
N TRP A 306 -1.93 -0.62 14.52
CA TRP A 306 -1.04 -1.17 15.55
C TRP A 306 -1.72 -1.39 16.92
N ASP A 307 -2.75 -0.61 17.23
CA ASP A 307 -3.64 -0.75 18.39
C ASP A 307 -4.50 -2.04 18.36
N SER A 308 -4.63 -2.69 17.20
CA SER A 308 -5.35 -3.98 17.11
C SER A 308 -4.50 -5.19 17.57
N TYR A 309 -3.23 -4.97 17.88
CA TYR A 309 -2.31 -5.99 18.40
C TYR A 309 -2.06 -5.73 19.88
N GLY A 310 -1.89 -6.77 20.69
CA GLY A 310 -1.66 -6.60 22.12
C GLY A 310 -1.08 -7.85 22.76
N ILE A 311 -0.43 -7.69 23.92
CA ILE A 311 0.15 -8.82 24.68
C ILE A 311 -0.67 -9.23 25.90
N LYS A 312 -1.91 -8.73 26.01
CA LYS A 312 -2.86 -8.87 27.14
C LYS A 312 -2.43 -8.16 28.42
N ASP A 313 -1.15 -8.19 28.76
CA ASP A 313 -0.58 -7.36 29.83
C ASP A 313 -0.26 -5.96 29.28
N VAL A 314 -1.29 -5.09 29.29
CA VAL A 314 -1.19 -3.72 28.77
C VAL A 314 -0.10 -2.91 29.49
N ASP A 315 0.17 -3.17 30.76
CA ASP A 315 1.18 -2.40 31.50
C ASP A 315 2.62 -2.74 31.05
N ALA A 316 2.83 -3.95 30.51
CA ALA A 316 4.11 -4.38 29.95
C ALA A 316 4.38 -3.88 28.52
N GLU A 317 3.40 -3.26 27.85
CA GLU A 317 3.56 -2.77 26.48
C GLU A 317 4.45 -1.52 26.39
N PRO A 318 5.10 -1.27 25.22
CA PRO A 318 5.80 -0.02 24.96
C PRO A 318 4.89 1.19 25.21
N ALA A 319 5.45 2.26 25.77
CA ALA A 319 4.67 3.37 26.28
C ALA A 319 3.64 3.94 25.28
N TYR A 320 4.02 4.11 24.01
CA TYR A 320 3.14 4.69 22.99
C TYR A 320 1.93 3.81 22.64
N ILE A 321 2.10 2.48 22.62
CA ILE A 321 1.01 1.52 22.41
C ILE A 321 0.18 1.35 23.68
N ARG A 322 0.85 1.23 24.83
CA ARG A 322 0.17 1.15 26.12
C ARG A 322 -0.80 2.32 26.32
N GLU A 323 -0.39 3.54 25.96
CA GLU A 323 -1.28 4.71 26.03
C GLU A 323 -2.44 4.63 25.03
N ALA A 324 -2.24 4.06 23.84
CA ALA A 324 -3.31 3.80 22.88
C ALA A 324 -4.33 2.81 23.44
N HIS A 325 -3.91 1.64 23.92
CA HIS A 325 -4.84 0.64 24.50
C HIS A 325 -5.52 1.16 25.76
N LYS A 326 -4.81 1.88 26.64
CA LYS A 326 -5.43 2.54 27.80
C LYS A 326 -6.45 3.59 27.37
N TRP A 327 -6.21 4.32 26.28
CA TRP A 327 -7.18 5.25 25.71
C TRP A 327 -8.41 4.51 25.17
N GLU A 328 -8.25 3.39 24.48
CA GLU A 328 -9.37 2.57 23.99
C GLU A 328 -10.21 2.01 25.13
N ILE A 329 -9.57 1.43 26.16
CA ILE A 329 -10.24 0.91 27.35
C ILE A 329 -11.08 2.01 28.02
N ARG A 330 -10.51 3.21 28.24
CA ARG A 330 -11.25 4.35 28.80
C ARG A 330 -12.42 4.78 27.90
N THR A 331 -12.20 4.78 26.59
CA THR A 331 -13.19 5.20 25.60
C THR A 331 -14.38 4.24 25.54
N VAL A 332 -14.11 2.92 25.45
CA VAL A 332 -15.16 1.89 25.47
C VAL A 332 -15.89 1.85 26.81
N THR A 333 -15.18 2.00 27.94
CA THR A 333 -15.80 2.09 29.26
C THR A 333 -16.83 3.22 29.30
N ARG A 334 -16.49 4.38 28.73
CA ARG A 334 -17.40 5.52 28.64
C ARG A 334 -18.59 5.26 27.72
N PHE A 335 -18.37 4.61 26.58
CA PHE A 335 -19.46 4.23 25.67
C PHE A 335 -20.49 3.33 26.37
N LEU A 336 -20.03 2.39 27.20
CA LEU A 336 -20.90 1.53 28.01
C LEU A 336 -21.68 2.31 29.08
N GLN A 337 -21.04 3.29 29.74
CA GLN A 337 -21.73 4.18 30.69
C GLN A 337 -22.84 4.98 30.00
N PHE A 338 -22.54 5.65 28.89
CA PHE A 338 -23.52 6.40 28.11
C PHE A 338 -24.66 5.51 27.57
N TRP A 339 -24.35 4.25 27.28
CA TRP A 339 -25.35 3.28 26.83
C TRP A 339 -26.32 2.91 27.95
N ALA A 340 -25.79 2.62 29.15
CA ALA A 340 -26.58 2.26 30.34
C ALA A 340 -27.41 3.43 30.89
N GLU A 341 -27.02 4.69 30.64
CA GLU A 341 -27.85 5.84 30.98
C GLU A 341 -29.08 5.98 30.06
N LYS A 342 -29.01 5.42 28.85
CA LYS A 342 -30.05 5.53 27.82
C LYS A 342 -31.00 4.32 27.78
N HIS A 343 -30.67 3.20 28.42
CA HIS A 343 -31.39 1.92 28.36
C HIS A 343 -31.49 1.27 29.73
#